data_AF-A0A955H6G6-F1
#
_entry.id   AF-A0A955H6G6-F1
#
_cell.length_a   1.000
_cell.length_b   1.000
_cell.length_c   1.000
_cell.angle_alpha   90.00
_cell.angle_beta   90.00
_cell.angle_gamma   90.00
#
_symmetry.space_group_name_H-M   'P 1'
#
loop_
_entity.id
_entity.type
_entity.pdbx_description
1 polymer ?
#
loop_
_entity_poly.entity_id
_entity_poly.type
_entity_poly.pdbx_seq_one_letter_code
_entity_poly.pdbx_strand_id
1 'polypeptide(L)'
;MLAFKNNKIKFIFGGYFFLTILCFFSFVSAVSAQSSSYTISTDKSTYQKDEIVKVDWEIESSNSSNNDWIGLYKKGSSDKKYESWAYVSKKTASGTLEFVPKSGGEYELRMFIKNSFNKVAETSISVEPTDDSEDDSDETGTNEGDENGGDTNDDNDENNDSDQNNDPENSGEYSVSIGVTEVLVGETFVVDYTTPNNKTSRKDWIGIFELGAGNSKYKAWKYIPDNQTSGSFEFKLNKIGIYEVRLFTNNGFVKVAESDQPLQVDVSDQDQDQDDSDNDGDSDGNSDDTGDDTDGGDNNQDQDNLNYVLTNQTVTAEVGMSVEVKWQAKSGDNLKRDWIGLYKVGASNKDYIAYAYTKDRISGSVSFVIKNSGTYEFRYLKNNGFVSVASSESLVVTPVSMAQCTVYDLDSIINYPPQNGPVIALGDSLTEGVGASGGRDYVSQLSGKIGQEIINAGVSGDTTRDASQRLQSDVLSKNPSVVIVWLGGNDILQRYYEDIFTGAENPSLSNTLRLILLRITGKLPAPQGITEEETFANLIEIIERIQDRGAITIVVGFSGGIFDNDLEEKYKQVADQTNSLYVPNALKDVIGRPTLMSDLVHPNSTGYGIVADRMVPILSCTL
;
A
#
# COMPACT_ATOMS: atom_id res chain seq x y z
N MET A 1 -31.60 29.40 -54.66
CA MET A 1 -31.18 30.47 -55.60
C MET A 1 -31.57 31.82 -54.99
N LEU A 2 -30.59 32.57 -54.45
CA LEU A 2 -30.64 33.98 -53.99
C LEU A 2 -31.66 34.32 -52.86
N ALA A 3 -31.43 35.24 -51.90
CA ALA A 3 -30.61 36.44 -51.93
C ALA A 3 -30.20 36.90 -50.51
N PHE A 4 -29.00 37.48 -50.43
CA PHE A 4 -28.51 38.38 -49.38
C PHE A 4 -29.31 39.70 -49.31
N LYS A 5 -29.41 40.30 -48.11
CA LYS A 5 -29.61 41.76 -47.96
C LYS A 5 -29.09 42.33 -46.61
N ASN A 6 -27.93 42.96 -46.72
CA ASN A 6 -27.32 44.11 -46.03
C ASN A 6 -27.95 44.89 -44.84
N ASN A 7 -27.01 45.42 -44.03
CA ASN A 7 -26.93 46.72 -43.31
C ASN A 7 -27.50 46.78 -41.86
N LYS A 8 -26.78 47.17 -40.79
CA LYS A 8 -26.00 48.41 -40.56
C LYS A 8 -25.14 48.33 -39.27
N ILE A 9 -23.93 48.88 -39.32
CA ILE A 9 -23.08 49.28 -38.18
C ILE A 9 -23.40 50.75 -37.84
N LYS A 10 -23.48 51.11 -36.55
CA LYS A 10 -23.42 52.50 -36.06
C LYS A 10 -22.53 52.60 -34.81
N PHE A 11 -21.41 53.28 -34.99
CA PHE A 11 -20.60 53.92 -33.94
C PHE A 11 -21.31 55.17 -33.41
N ILE A 12 -21.21 55.45 -32.11
CA ILE A 12 -21.39 56.78 -31.53
C ILE A 12 -20.20 57.06 -30.60
N PHE A 13 -19.48 58.13 -30.92
CA PHE A 13 -18.44 58.77 -30.12
C PHE A 13 -19.05 59.86 -29.22
N GLY A 14 -18.40 60.09 -28.08
CA GLY A 14 -18.49 61.30 -27.25
C GLY A 14 -17.90 60.97 -25.87
N GLY A 15 -16.74 61.44 -25.42
CA GLY A 15 -15.89 62.56 -25.83
C GLY A 15 -15.69 63.44 -24.60
N TYR A 16 -14.54 63.37 -23.93
CA TYR A 16 -13.89 64.48 -23.22
C TYR A 16 -12.40 64.19 -23.08
N PHE A 17 -11.60 65.19 -23.43
CA PHE A 17 -10.16 65.15 -23.65
C PHE A 17 -9.51 66.19 -22.69
N PHE A 18 -8.40 65.79 -22.07
CA PHE A 18 -7.29 66.60 -21.51
C PHE A 18 -7.43 67.33 -20.16
N LEU A 19 -6.64 66.88 -19.17
CA LEU A 19 -5.53 67.69 -18.61
C LEU A 19 -4.46 66.83 -17.87
N THR A 20 -3.23 66.94 -18.37
CA THR A 20 -1.90 66.95 -17.69
C THR A 20 -1.35 65.74 -16.91
N ILE A 21 -0.23 65.25 -17.45
CA ILE A 21 0.87 64.48 -16.84
C ILE A 21 1.53 65.30 -15.72
N LEU A 22 1.63 64.73 -14.51
CA LEU A 22 2.83 64.66 -13.63
C LEU A 22 2.41 64.17 -12.23
N CYS A 23 2.68 62.91 -11.92
CA CYS A 23 3.15 62.45 -10.61
C CYS A 23 3.56 60.98 -10.76
N PHE A 24 4.85 60.80 -11.07
CA PHE A 24 5.61 59.64 -10.67
C PHE A 24 5.62 59.61 -9.13
N PHE A 25 5.58 58.40 -8.57
CA PHE A 25 5.56 58.02 -7.15
C PHE A 25 4.21 57.91 -6.43
N SER A 26 4.03 56.69 -5.91
CA SER A 26 3.20 56.33 -4.75
C SER A 26 1.72 56.09 -5.02
N PHE A 27 1.40 55.00 -5.72
CA PHE A 27 0.18 54.24 -5.44
C PHE A 27 0.47 52.74 -5.57
N VAL A 28 1.25 52.23 -4.62
CA VAL A 28 0.99 50.87 -4.10
C VAL A 28 -0.31 51.03 -3.32
N SER A 29 -1.46 50.85 -3.98
CA SER A 29 -2.68 50.57 -3.24
C SER A 29 -2.43 49.24 -2.55
N ALA A 30 -2.24 49.32 -1.23
CA ALA A 30 -2.25 48.19 -0.34
C ALA A 30 -3.49 47.35 -0.64
N VAL A 31 -3.28 46.23 -1.34
CA VAL A 31 -4.03 45.02 -1.02
C VAL A 31 -3.68 44.79 0.45
N SER A 32 -4.62 45.03 1.35
CA SER A 32 -4.50 44.45 2.67
C SER A 32 -4.41 42.95 2.41
N ALA A 33 -3.22 42.38 2.55
CA ALA A 33 -3.08 40.97 2.80
C ALA A 33 -3.91 40.72 4.06
N GLN A 34 -5.11 40.21 3.88
CA GLN A 34 -5.85 39.65 4.98
C GLN A 34 -5.09 38.37 5.32
N SER A 35 -4.11 38.50 6.22
CA SER A 35 -3.41 37.34 6.75
C SER A 35 -4.45 36.52 7.47
N SER A 36 -4.81 35.37 6.92
CA SER A 36 -5.46 34.33 7.70
C SER A 36 -4.52 34.00 8.86
N SER A 37 -4.86 34.44 10.07
CA SER A 37 -3.99 34.27 11.24
C SER A 37 -4.08 32.82 11.72
N TYR A 38 -3.16 31.99 11.23
CA TYR A 38 -2.86 30.67 11.76
C TYR A 38 -1.66 30.83 12.69
N THR A 39 -1.81 30.41 13.95
CA THR A 39 -0.69 30.42 14.89
C THR A 39 -0.55 29.07 15.57
N ILE A 40 0.70 28.70 15.83
CA ILE A 40 1.07 27.59 16.70
C ILE A 40 2.17 28.06 17.64
N SER A 41 2.11 27.62 18.88
CA SER A 41 3.11 27.94 19.91
C SER A 41 3.28 26.77 20.86
N THR A 42 4.42 26.74 21.53
CA THR A 42 4.76 25.74 22.55
C THR A 42 5.03 26.44 23.87
N ASP A 43 4.85 25.73 24.98
CA ASP A 43 5.11 26.28 26.33
C ASP A 43 6.60 26.48 26.61
N LYS A 44 7.47 25.74 25.91
CA LYS A 44 8.93 25.82 26.01
C LYS A 44 9.57 25.71 24.63
N SER A 45 10.83 26.13 24.53
CA SER A 45 11.67 25.91 23.35
C SER A 45 12.58 24.69 23.47
N THR A 46 12.74 24.12 24.67
CA THR A 46 13.61 22.98 24.97
C THR A 46 12.89 21.98 25.88
N TYR A 47 12.99 20.69 25.56
CA TYR A 47 12.32 19.58 26.25
C TYR A 47 13.30 18.45 26.56
N GLN A 48 13.01 17.67 27.60
CA GLN A 48 13.73 16.45 27.94
C GLN A 48 13.28 15.28 27.03
N LYS A 49 14.07 14.21 26.97
CA LYS A 49 13.67 12.98 26.26
C LYS A 49 12.35 12.45 26.82
N ASP A 50 11.45 12.03 25.92
CA ASP A 50 10.12 11.50 26.23
C ASP A 50 9.17 12.50 26.93
N GLU A 51 9.58 13.76 27.10
CA GLU A 51 8.71 14.83 27.58
C GLU A 51 7.64 15.18 26.53
N ILE A 52 6.39 15.35 26.99
CA ILE A 52 5.27 15.72 26.13
C ILE A 52 5.39 17.19 25.72
N VAL A 53 5.45 17.43 24.42
CA VAL A 53 5.41 18.76 23.81
C VAL A 53 3.94 19.16 23.63
N LYS A 54 3.52 20.21 24.33
CA LYS A 54 2.18 20.81 24.18
C LYS A 54 2.22 21.91 23.15
N VAL A 55 1.30 21.83 22.19
CA VAL A 55 1.23 22.73 21.04
C VAL A 55 -0.12 23.41 21.03
N ASP A 56 -0.12 24.66 21.48
CA ASP A 56 -1.30 25.52 21.42
C ASP A 56 -1.43 26.08 20.01
N TRP A 57 -2.64 26.00 19.47
CA TRP A 57 -2.95 26.47 18.12
C TRP A 57 -4.19 27.36 18.14
N GLU A 58 -4.19 28.36 17.26
CA GLU A 58 -5.31 29.29 17.05
C GLU A 58 -5.52 29.54 15.56
N ILE A 59 -6.79 29.52 15.15
CA ILE A 59 -7.27 29.72 13.78
C ILE A 59 -8.48 30.65 13.86
N GLU A 60 -8.49 31.71 13.07
CA GLU A 60 -9.71 32.51 12.89
C GLU A 60 -10.91 31.62 12.50
N SER A 61 -12.00 31.70 13.25
CA SER A 61 -13.16 30.79 13.14
C SER A 61 -13.79 30.72 11.74
N SER A 62 -13.59 31.73 10.89
CA SER A 62 -14.04 31.72 9.49
C SER A 62 -13.18 30.83 8.57
N ASN A 63 -11.99 30.44 9.02
CA ASN A 63 -10.98 29.71 8.25
C ASN A 63 -10.76 28.27 8.77
N SER A 64 -11.39 27.89 9.88
CA SER A 64 -11.22 26.56 10.47
C SER A 64 -11.85 25.47 9.60
N SER A 65 -11.06 24.48 9.18
CA SER A 65 -11.52 23.28 8.48
C SER A 65 -11.33 22.05 9.38
N ASN A 66 -12.23 21.06 9.28
CA ASN A 66 -12.09 19.78 10.00
C ASN A 66 -10.84 18.97 9.61
N ASN A 67 -10.14 19.41 8.58
CA ASN A 67 -9.03 18.72 7.95
C ASN A 67 -7.70 19.49 8.06
N ASP A 68 -7.65 20.55 8.85
CA ASP A 68 -6.39 21.24 9.17
C ASP A 68 -5.62 20.41 10.21
N TRP A 69 -4.30 20.34 10.13
CA TRP A 69 -3.49 19.46 10.99
C TRP A 69 -2.12 20.04 11.32
N ILE A 70 -1.54 19.59 12.45
CA ILE A 70 -0.17 19.90 12.86
C ILE A 70 0.64 18.62 12.83
N GLY A 71 1.85 18.68 12.27
CA GLY A 71 2.84 17.61 12.30
C GLY A 71 4.09 18.00 13.07
N LEU A 72 4.72 17.01 13.72
CA LEU A 72 6.05 17.09 14.32
C LEU A 72 7.09 16.53 13.34
N TYR A 73 8.18 17.25 13.12
CA TYR A 73 9.21 16.94 12.13
C TYR A 73 10.59 17.04 12.75
N LYS A 74 11.53 16.18 12.36
CA LYS A 74 12.96 16.52 12.55
C LYS A 74 13.28 17.75 11.71
N LYS A 75 14.00 18.71 12.29
CA LYS A 75 14.40 19.97 11.64
C LYS A 75 15.05 19.69 10.28
N GLY A 76 14.59 20.40 9.25
CA GLY A 76 15.03 20.20 7.87
C GLY A 76 14.40 19.02 7.10
N SER A 77 13.52 18.21 7.70
CA SER A 77 12.79 17.16 6.98
C SER A 77 11.79 17.74 5.99
N SER A 78 11.47 17.02 4.91
CA SER A 78 10.42 17.44 3.98
C SER A 78 9.03 17.45 4.65
N ASP A 79 8.10 18.28 4.17
CA ASP A 79 6.74 18.39 4.74
C ASP A 79 5.96 17.06 4.70
N LYS A 80 6.38 16.10 3.85
CA LYS A 80 5.78 14.76 3.75
C LYS A 80 6.32 13.75 4.78
N LYS A 81 7.39 14.08 5.52
CA LYS A 81 8.09 13.17 6.44
C LYS A 81 7.99 13.65 7.89
N TYR A 82 6.76 13.68 8.42
CA TYR A 82 6.51 13.92 9.85
C TYR A 82 6.79 12.65 10.68
N GLU A 83 7.20 12.82 11.93
CA GLU A 83 7.31 11.72 12.89
C GLU A 83 5.95 11.33 13.49
N SER A 84 5.10 12.33 13.71
CA SER A 84 3.74 12.22 14.25
C SER A 84 2.93 13.44 13.82
N TRP A 85 1.60 13.33 13.84
CA TRP A 85 0.70 14.40 13.41
C TRP A 85 -0.68 14.26 14.06
N ALA A 86 -1.43 15.34 14.14
CA ALA A 86 -2.82 15.34 14.58
C ALA A 86 -3.64 16.47 13.94
N TYR A 87 -4.93 16.21 13.70
CA TYR A 87 -5.87 17.23 13.22
C TYR A 87 -6.16 18.28 14.31
N VAL A 88 -6.26 19.54 13.90
CA VAL A 88 -6.57 20.69 14.77
C VAL A 88 -8.05 21.08 14.73
N SER A 89 -8.99 20.18 14.44
CA SER A 89 -10.39 20.62 14.39
C SER A 89 -11.44 19.62 14.86
N LYS A 90 -12.22 20.09 15.84
CA LYS A 90 -13.52 19.58 16.30
C LYS A 90 -14.59 20.69 16.32
N LYS A 91 -14.55 21.65 15.38
CA LYS A 91 -15.35 22.91 15.35
C LYS A 91 -14.93 24.00 16.34
N THR A 92 -13.67 24.02 16.78
CA THR A 92 -13.13 25.08 17.67
C THR A 92 -12.12 25.95 16.92
N ALA A 93 -12.02 27.22 17.31
CA ALA A 93 -11.08 28.18 16.75
C ALA A 93 -9.68 28.08 17.38
N SER A 94 -9.54 27.35 18.50
CA SER A 94 -8.27 27.10 19.17
C SER A 94 -8.29 25.77 19.91
N GLY A 95 -7.11 25.33 20.33
CA GLY A 95 -6.94 24.14 21.16
C GLY A 95 -5.47 23.81 21.42
N THR A 96 -5.23 22.68 22.07
CA THR A 96 -3.89 22.16 22.37
C THR A 96 -3.77 20.74 21.83
N LEU A 97 -2.64 20.43 21.19
CA LEU A 97 -2.24 19.09 20.78
C LEU A 97 -0.99 18.65 21.54
N GLU A 98 -0.81 17.35 21.72
CA GLU A 98 0.31 16.76 22.43
C GLU A 98 1.13 15.88 21.49
N PHE A 99 2.45 16.07 21.50
CA PHE A 99 3.40 15.31 20.69
C PHE A 99 4.55 14.79 21.56
N VAL A 100 5.10 13.64 21.20
CA VAL A 100 6.29 13.06 21.86
C VAL A 100 7.36 12.81 20.79
N PRO A 101 8.48 13.56 20.80
CA PRO A 101 9.61 13.32 19.91
C PRO A 101 10.26 11.95 20.17
N LYS A 102 10.64 11.22 19.12
CA LYS A 102 11.17 9.84 19.25
C LYS A 102 12.64 9.77 19.67
N SER A 103 13.37 10.88 19.57
CA SER A 103 14.81 10.95 19.85
C SER A 103 15.22 12.38 20.22
N GLY A 104 16.35 12.55 20.89
CA GLY A 104 16.94 13.88 21.08
C GLY A 104 17.33 14.53 19.74
N GLY A 105 17.33 15.86 19.70
CA GLY A 105 17.68 16.66 18.52
C GLY A 105 16.75 17.83 18.28
N GLU A 106 16.90 18.45 17.11
CA GLU A 106 16.14 19.63 16.71
C GLU A 106 14.87 19.24 15.94
N TYR A 107 13.75 19.89 16.28
CA TYR A 107 12.43 19.60 15.72
C TYR A 107 11.70 20.86 15.24
N GLU A 108 10.75 20.66 14.32
CA GLU A 108 9.81 21.66 13.84
C GLU A 108 8.38 21.12 13.97
N LEU A 109 7.49 21.95 14.50
CA LEU A 109 6.05 21.76 14.41
C LEU A 109 5.54 22.60 13.26
N ARG A 110 4.71 22.00 12.40
CA ARG A 110 4.23 22.65 11.17
C ARG A 110 2.74 22.44 11.05
N MET A 111 2.00 23.52 10.79
CA MET A 111 0.55 23.51 10.59
C MET A 111 0.22 23.56 9.10
N PHE A 112 -0.72 22.73 8.68
CA PHE A 112 -1.16 22.61 7.29
C PHE A 112 -2.67 22.63 7.20
N ILE A 113 -3.18 23.10 6.06
CA ILE A 113 -4.62 23.28 5.86
C ILE A 113 -5.22 22.24 4.90
N LYS A 114 -6.50 21.90 5.12
CA LYS A 114 -7.36 21.14 4.18
C LYS A 114 -6.78 19.80 3.71
N ASN A 115 -6.18 19.03 4.62
CA ASN A 115 -5.52 17.75 4.34
C ASN A 115 -4.48 17.86 3.18
N SER A 116 -3.82 19.02 3.08
CA SER A 116 -2.72 19.28 2.14
C SER A 116 -1.41 19.44 2.90
N PHE A 117 -0.32 19.66 2.16
CA PHE A 117 0.98 20.11 2.71
C PHE A 117 1.22 21.60 2.47
N ASN A 118 0.16 22.40 2.30
CA ASN A 118 0.26 23.87 2.28
C ASN A 118 0.48 24.39 3.70
N LYS A 119 1.76 24.64 4.05
CA LYS A 119 2.17 25.10 5.39
C LYS A 119 1.70 26.53 5.65
N VAL A 120 1.04 26.74 6.78
CA VAL A 120 0.48 28.04 7.18
C VAL A 120 1.06 28.59 8.48
N ALA A 121 1.65 27.75 9.32
CA ALA A 121 2.38 28.17 10.52
C ALA A 121 3.49 27.15 10.85
N GLU A 122 4.55 27.60 11.50
CA GLU A 122 5.62 26.74 12.00
C GLU A 122 6.25 27.28 13.28
N THR A 123 6.79 26.39 14.11
CA THR A 123 7.62 26.73 15.27
C THR A 123 8.69 25.65 15.46
N SER A 124 9.80 25.98 16.12
CA SER A 124 10.92 25.05 16.35
C SER A 124 11.12 24.78 17.83
N ILE A 125 11.54 23.56 18.16
CA ILE A 125 11.90 23.12 19.51
C ILE A 125 13.19 22.31 19.47
N SER A 126 13.87 22.21 20.61
CA SER A 126 15.03 21.34 20.82
C SER A 126 14.69 20.28 21.88
N VAL A 127 15.19 19.06 21.69
CA VAL A 127 15.06 17.95 22.64
C VAL A 127 16.45 17.52 23.05
N GLU A 128 16.73 17.48 24.35
CA GLU A 128 18.06 17.14 24.85
C GLU A 128 18.49 15.73 24.39
N PRO A 129 19.73 15.55 23.86
CA PRO A 129 20.28 14.24 23.53
C PRO A 129 20.36 13.33 24.76
N THR A 130 20.26 12.01 24.57
CA THR A 130 20.66 11.08 25.63
C THR A 130 22.17 11.12 25.80
N ASP A 131 22.63 11.36 27.03
CA ASP A 131 24.00 11.10 27.39
C ASP A 131 24.17 9.58 27.61
N ASP A 132 24.31 8.85 26.51
CA ASP A 132 24.76 7.46 26.53
C ASP A 132 26.29 7.42 26.34
N SER A 133 27.02 8.15 27.20
CA SER A 133 28.49 8.17 27.19
C SER A 133 29.14 7.84 28.55
N GLU A 134 28.86 6.65 29.06
CA GLU A 134 29.74 5.88 29.96
C GLU A 134 29.59 4.43 29.49
N ASP A 135 30.59 3.63 29.10
CA ASP A 135 31.92 3.44 29.63
C ASP A 135 32.69 2.53 28.63
N ASP A 136 33.70 3.06 27.94
CA ASP A 136 34.78 2.25 27.34
C ASP A 136 36.00 3.16 27.14
N SER A 137 36.72 3.43 28.23
CA SER A 137 38.11 3.83 28.13
C SER A 137 38.91 3.38 29.34
N ASP A 138 39.77 2.39 29.08
CA ASP A 138 41.04 2.10 29.74
C ASP A 138 41.48 3.13 30.80
N GLU A 139 41.54 2.70 32.05
CA GLU A 139 42.34 3.38 33.07
C GLU A 139 43.48 2.47 33.56
N THR A 140 44.69 2.86 33.16
CA THR A 140 45.95 2.35 33.67
C THR A 140 46.29 2.98 35.02
N GLY A 141 46.55 2.15 36.03
CA GLY A 141 47.27 2.50 37.28
C GLY A 141 46.37 3.11 38.37
N THR A 142 46.49 2.84 39.66
CA THR A 142 47.57 2.25 40.47
C THR A 142 47.00 1.80 41.83
N ASN A 143 47.67 0.82 42.44
CA ASN A 143 47.52 0.36 43.83
C ASN A 143 47.45 1.48 44.88
N GLU A 144 46.60 1.26 45.88
CA GLU A 144 46.76 1.41 47.36
C GLU A 144 45.33 1.25 47.93
N GLY A 145 44.94 0.23 48.71
CA GLY A 145 45.54 -0.23 49.96
C GLY A 145 44.86 0.49 51.13
N ASP A 146 43.77 -0.06 51.69
CA ASP A 146 43.61 -0.22 53.15
C ASP A 146 42.26 -0.81 53.59
N GLU A 147 42.34 -1.45 54.76
CA GLU A 147 41.45 -2.41 55.39
C GLU A 147 40.28 -1.80 56.21
N ASN A 148 39.41 -2.72 56.67
CA ASN A 148 38.65 -2.73 57.93
C ASN A 148 37.21 -2.16 57.99
N GLY A 149 36.24 -3.08 58.19
CA GLY A 149 35.72 -3.38 59.54
C GLY A 149 34.28 -2.99 59.90
N GLY A 150 33.50 -3.97 60.41
CA GLY A 150 32.30 -3.83 61.26
C GLY A 150 30.96 -4.02 60.54
N ASP A 151 30.26 -5.16 60.62
CA ASP A 151 29.52 -5.77 61.76
C ASP A 151 28.34 -4.93 62.28
N THR A 152 27.09 -5.37 62.04
CA THR A 152 26.19 -5.96 63.06
C THR A 152 24.80 -6.27 62.50
N ASN A 153 24.29 -7.45 62.87
CA ASN A 153 22.91 -7.92 62.78
C ASN A 153 21.93 -7.06 63.59
N ASP A 154 20.62 -7.10 63.28
CA ASP A 154 19.63 -7.56 64.27
C ASP A 154 18.29 -7.95 63.65
N ASP A 155 17.73 -9.00 64.26
CA ASP A 155 16.59 -9.84 63.89
C ASP A 155 15.22 -9.33 64.42
N ASN A 156 14.14 -9.88 63.83
CA ASN A 156 12.89 -10.34 64.49
C ASN A 156 11.92 -9.30 65.15
N ASP A 157 10.60 -9.46 65.25
CA ASP A 157 9.68 -10.58 64.99
C ASP A 157 8.20 -10.10 65.06
N GLU A 158 7.31 -11.00 64.60
CA GLU A 158 5.94 -11.27 65.09
C GLU A 158 4.69 -10.45 64.65
N ASN A 159 4.04 -11.00 63.62
CA ASN A 159 2.71 -11.64 63.62
C ASN A 159 1.51 -11.01 64.36
N ASN A 160 0.43 -10.77 63.60
CA ASN A 160 -0.91 -11.19 64.03
C ASN A 160 -1.77 -11.61 62.82
N ASP A 161 -2.27 -12.84 62.87
CA ASP A 161 -3.08 -13.55 61.88
C ASP A 161 -4.57 -13.43 62.26
N SER A 162 -5.44 -13.17 61.28
CA SER A 162 -6.75 -13.83 61.19
C SER A 162 -7.54 -13.43 59.93
N ASP A 163 -7.90 -14.47 59.18
CA ASP A 163 -9.13 -14.65 58.41
C ASP A 163 -9.23 -14.12 56.97
N GLN A 164 -8.68 -14.95 56.08
CA GLN A 164 -9.34 -15.55 54.91
C GLN A 164 -10.55 -14.82 54.29
N ASN A 165 -10.33 -14.29 53.09
CA ASN A 165 -11.19 -14.59 51.95
C ASN A 165 -10.30 -14.88 50.74
N ASN A 166 -10.29 -16.15 50.33
CA ASN A 166 -9.78 -16.58 49.03
C ASN A 166 -10.74 -16.05 47.96
N ASP A 167 -10.37 -14.95 47.32
CA ASP A 167 -10.63 -14.73 45.91
C ASP A 167 -9.24 -14.72 45.27
N PRO A 168 -8.92 -15.53 44.24
CA PRO A 168 -7.66 -15.32 43.55
C PRO A 168 -7.76 -13.94 42.93
N GLU A 169 -6.99 -12.99 43.45
CA GLU A 169 -6.68 -11.75 42.76
C GLU A 169 -6.03 -12.10 41.43
N ASN A 170 -6.87 -12.38 40.43
CA ASN A 170 -6.45 -12.39 39.05
C ASN A 170 -6.24 -10.91 38.71
N SER A 171 -5.01 -10.45 38.87
CA SER A 171 -4.52 -9.18 38.36
C SER A 171 -4.58 -9.24 36.82
N GLY A 172 -5.79 -9.17 36.28
CA GLY A 172 -6.05 -9.44 34.87
C GLY A 172 -5.30 -8.47 33.98
N GLU A 173 -4.64 -8.99 32.96
CA GLU A 173 -4.07 -8.17 31.88
C GLU A 173 -5.17 -7.69 30.93
N TYR A 174 -4.89 -6.65 30.14
CA TYR A 174 -5.75 -6.32 29.01
C TYR A 174 -5.72 -7.47 28.02
N SER A 175 -6.89 -7.95 27.62
CA SER A 175 -7.00 -8.93 26.54
C SER A 175 -8.14 -8.54 25.60
N VAL A 176 -7.99 -8.94 24.33
CA VAL A 176 -9.04 -8.84 23.34
C VAL A 176 -8.94 -10.07 22.44
N SER A 177 -10.06 -10.70 22.11
CA SER A 177 -10.10 -11.93 21.30
C SER A 177 -11.28 -11.92 20.34
N ILE A 178 -11.13 -12.67 19.25
CA ILE A 178 -12.19 -12.86 18.26
C ILE A 178 -12.61 -14.32 18.34
N GLY A 179 -13.90 -14.58 18.58
CA GLY A 179 -14.42 -15.94 18.72
C GLY A 179 -14.49 -16.73 17.41
N VAL A 180 -14.23 -16.08 16.27
CA VAL A 180 -14.28 -16.65 14.92
C VAL A 180 -13.07 -16.21 14.12
N THR A 181 -12.62 -17.04 13.19
CA THR A 181 -11.50 -16.73 12.27
C THR A 181 -11.96 -16.24 10.91
N GLU A 182 -13.25 -16.40 10.60
CA GLU A 182 -13.84 -16.02 9.32
C GLU A 182 -15.30 -15.58 9.48
N VAL A 183 -15.71 -14.57 8.71
CA VAL A 183 -17.11 -14.16 8.51
C VAL A 183 -17.34 -13.67 7.09
N LEU A 184 -18.57 -13.71 6.61
CA LEU A 184 -18.89 -13.12 5.31
C LEU A 184 -19.03 -11.60 5.38
N VAL A 185 -18.85 -10.93 4.24
CA VAL A 185 -19.04 -9.49 4.10
C VAL A 185 -20.45 -9.13 4.56
N GLY A 186 -20.51 -8.29 5.57
CA GLY A 186 -21.75 -7.83 6.15
C GLY A 186 -22.34 -8.75 7.23
N GLU A 187 -21.68 -9.84 7.59
CA GLU A 187 -22.01 -10.61 8.79
C GLU A 187 -21.44 -9.94 10.04
N THR A 188 -22.09 -10.22 11.17
CA THR A 188 -21.65 -9.75 12.49
C THR A 188 -20.75 -10.78 13.14
N PHE A 189 -19.65 -10.34 13.75
CA PHE A 189 -18.78 -11.16 14.59
C PHE A 189 -18.65 -10.55 15.98
N VAL A 190 -18.37 -11.40 16.97
CA VAL A 190 -18.22 -11.00 18.36
C VAL A 190 -16.74 -10.87 18.71
N VAL A 191 -16.43 -9.79 19.41
CA VAL A 191 -15.13 -9.49 19.99
C VAL A 191 -15.27 -9.45 21.50
N ASP A 192 -14.54 -10.32 22.19
CA ASP A 192 -14.48 -10.38 23.64
C ASP A 192 -13.30 -9.58 24.16
N TYR A 193 -13.42 -9.03 25.36
CA TYR A 193 -12.33 -8.29 26.01
C TYR A 193 -12.32 -8.47 27.52
N THR A 194 -11.13 -8.33 28.10
CA THR A 194 -10.92 -8.15 29.54
C THR A 194 -10.01 -6.96 29.79
N THR A 195 -10.17 -6.35 30.96
CA THR A 195 -9.36 -5.22 31.43
C THR A 195 -8.95 -5.46 32.89
N PRO A 196 -7.84 -4.87 33.35
CA PRO A 196 -7.42 -4.98 34.74
C PRO A 196 -8.44 -4.39 35.72
N ASN A 197 -8.62 -5.04 36.87
CA ASN A 197 -9.46 -4.55 37.96
C ASN A 197 -9.04 -3.11 38.36
N ASN A 198 -10.00 -2.21 38.46
CA ASN A 198 -9.84 -0.77 38.80
C ASN A 198 -9.15 0.13 37.76
N LYS A 199 -8.98 -0.30 36.49
CA LYS A 199 -8.35 0.52 35.41
C LYS A 199 -9.18 0.65 34.13
N THR A 200 -10.50 0.78 34.22
CA THR A 200 -11.30 1.15 33.05
C THR A 200 -11.65 2.62 33.03
N SER A 201 -11.33 3.25 31.91
CA SER A 201 -11.76 4.61 31.59
C SER A 201 -12.81 4.48 30.49
N ARG A 202 -13.91 5.24 30.54
CA ARG A 202 -14.84 5.41 29.40
C ARG A 202 -14.20 5.88 28.08
N LYS A 203 -12.89 6.12 28.08
CA LYS A 203 -12.05 6.48 26.93
C LYS A 203 -11.24 5.30 26.39
N ASP A 204 -11.33 4.13 27.02
CA ASP A 204 -10.72 2.91 26.51
C ASP A 204 -11.59 2.38 25.38
N TRP A 205 -10.98 1.90 24.31
CA TRP A 205 -11.69 1.55 23.10
C TRP A 205 -11.06 0.38 22.37
N ILE A 206 -11.91 -0.35 21.68
CA ILE A 206 -11.56 -1.49 20.84
C ILE A 206 -11.76 -1.07 19.39
N GLY A 207 -10.77 -1.34 18.55
CA GLY A 207 -10.81 -1.08 17.12
C GLY A 207 -10.56 -2.33 16.30
N ILE A 208 -11.15 -2.35 15.10
CA ILE A 208 -10.91 -3.35 14.07
C ILE A 208 -10.00 -2.73 13.02
N PHE A 209 -8.90 -3.37 12.67
CA PHE A 209 -7.87 -2.87 11.77
C PHE A 209 -7.68 -3.86 10.64
N GLU A 210 -7.31 -3.40 9.44
CA GLU A 210 -6.70 -4.32 8.48
C GLU A 210 -5.36 -4.80 9.07
N LEU A 211 -5.03 -6.08 8.88
CA LEU A 211 -3.84 -6.70 9.47
C LEU A 211 -2.58 -5.89 9.10
N GLY A 212 -1.82 -5.48 10.12
CA GLY A 212 -0.60 -4.69 9.96
C GLY A 212 -0.83 -3.19 9.70
N ALA A 213 -2.08 -2.71 9.66
CA ALA A 213 -2.35 -1.29 9.52
C ALA A 213 -1.87 -0.50 10.74
N GLY A 214 -1.49 0.77 10.56
CA GLY A 214 -1.12 1.63 11.69
C GLY A 214 -2.27 1.83 12.69
N ASN A 215 -1.95 2.04 13.97
CA ASN A 215 -2.94 2.10 15.07
C ASN A 215 -4.01 3.20 14.93
N SER A 216 -3.83 4.19 14.05
CA SER A 216 -4.83 5.23 13.74
C SER A 216 -5.75 4.90 12.55
N LYS A 217 -5.59 3.73 11.91
CA LYS A 217 -6.29 3.33 10.68
C LYS A 217 -7.38 2.27 10.94
N TYR A 218 -8.16 2.45 12.00
CA TYR A 218 -9.27 1.54 12.32
C TYR A 218 -10.40 1.64 11.28
N LYS A 219 -11.09 0.52 11.07
CA LYS A 219 -12.18 0.32 10.11
C LYS A 219 -13.54 0.33 10.80
N ALA A 220 -13.57 -0.13 12.05
CA ALA A 220 -14.67 0.01 12.98
C ALA A 220 -14.09 0.14 14.40
N TRP A 221 -14.83 0.74 15.34
CA TRP A 221 -14.37 0.88 16.72
C TRP A 221 -15.54 1.11 17.68
N LYS A 222 -15.34 0.81 18.98
CA LYS A 222 -16.30 1.06 20.07
C LYS A 222 -15.58 1.40 21.38
N TYR A 223 -16.16 2.30 22.18
CA TYR A 223 -15.70 2.56 23.55
C TYR A 223 -16.17 1.46 24.50
N ILE A 224 -15.31 1.10 25.45
CA ILE A 224 -15.63 0.24 26.60
C ILE A 224 -16.46 1.06 27.60
N PRO A 225 -17.61 0.53 28.09
CA PRO A 225 -18.42 1.21 29.11
C PRO A 225 -17.69 1.39 30.44
N ASP A 226 -18.05 2.44 31.19
CA ASP A 226 -17.47 2.70 32.51
C ASP A 226 -17.71 1.53 33.47
N ASN A 227 -16.71 1.20 34.28
CA ASN A 227 -16.74 0.15 35.32
C ASN A 227 -17.00 -1.28 34.79
N GLN A 228 -16.77 -1.53 33.50
CA GLN A 228 -16.92 -2.88 32.92
C GLN A 228 -15.55 -3.54 32.73
N THR A 229 -15.24 -4.55 33.56
CA THR A 229 -13.93 -5.23 33.54
C THR A 229 -13.80 -6.29 32.46
N SER A 230 -14.92 -6.79 31.93
CA SER A 230 -14.97 -7.69 30.78
C SER A 230 -16.29 -7.54 30.01
N GLY A 231 -16.29 -7.92 28.73
CA GLY A 231 -17.49 -7.89 27.92
C GLY A 231 -17.26 -8.29 26.49
N SER A 232 -18.29 -8.09 25.67
CA SER A 232 -18.27 -8.44 24.26
C SER A 232 -18.90 -7.34 23.40
N PHE A 233 -18.40 -7.18 22.18
CA PHE A 233 -18.95 -6.29 21.18
C PHE A 233 -19.18 -6.99 19.86
N GLU A 234 -20.33 -6.72 19.24
CA GLU A 234 -20.57 -7.11 17.86
C GLU A 234 -20.00 -6.07 16.89
N PHE A 235 -19.25 -6.53 15.91
CA PHE A 235 -18.75 -5.74 14.79
C PHE A 235 -19.24 -6.31 13.47
N LYS A 236 -19.35 -5.45 12.46
CA LYS A 236 -19.72 -5.82 11.08
C LYS A 236 -18.79 -5.10 10.13
N LEU A 237 -18.23 -5.83 9.18
CA LEU A 237 -17.34 -5.30 8.16
C LEU A 237 -17.95 -5.51 6.77
N ASN A 238 -17.93 -4.45 5.96
CA ASN A 238 -18.55 -4.46 4.63
C ASN A 238 -17.51 -4.55 3.51
N LYS A 239 -16.30 -5.03 3.83
CA LYS A 239 -15.20 -5.17 2.88
C LYS A 239 -14.44 -6.46 3.16
N ILE A 240 -14.10 -7.18 2.11
CA ILE A 240 -13.19 -8.31 2.20
C ILE A 240 -11.84 -7.86 2.74
N GLY A 241 -11.15 -8.75 3.44
CA GLY A 241 -9.82 -8.45 3.98
C GLY A 241 -9.50 -9.28 5.21
N ILE A 242 -8.25 -9.17 5.64
CA ILE A 242 -7.80 -9.77 6.89
C ILE A 242 -7.69 -8.64 7.90
N TYR A 243 -8.34 -8.82 9.04
CA TYR A 243 -8.47 -7.83 10.07
C TYR A 243 -7.89 -8.33 11.39
N GLU A 244 -7.53 -7.43 12.27
CA GLU A 244 -7.14 -7.73 13.65
C GLU A 244 -7.85 -6.77 14.59
N VAL A 245 -7.98 -7.17 15.84
CA VAL A 245 -8.63 -6.36 16.85
C VAL A 245 -7.61 -5.87 17.84
N ARG A 246 -7.69 -4.59 18.19
CA ARG A 246 -6.76 -3.96 19.13
C ARG A 246 -7.51 -3.19 20.19
N LEU A 247 -7.01 -3.24 21.41
CA LEU A 247 -7.51 -2.47 22.55
C LEU A 247 -6.53 -1.34 22.86
N PHE A 248 -7.09 -0.15 23.11
CA PHE A 248 -6.37 1.07 23.43
C PHE A 248 -6.96 1.72 24.67
N THR A 249 -6.14 2.49 25.38
CA THR A 249 -6.57 3.21 26.58
C THR A 249 -6.61 4.71 26.36
N ASN A 250 -7.47 5.40 27.11
CA ASN A 250 -7.46 6.87 27.26
C ASN A 250 -7.54 7.69 25.96
N ASN A 251 -8.32 7.24 24.96
CA ASN A 251 -8.42 7.82 23.62
C ASN A 251 -7.07 7.88 22.86
N GLY A 252 -6.06 7.14 23.31
CA GLY A 252 -4.76 7.03 22.65
C GLY A 252 -4.74 5.96 21.56
N PHE A 253 -3.61 5.88 20.85
CA PHE A 253 -3.31 4.85 19.84
C PHE A 253 -2.15 3.95 20.25
N VAL A 254 -1.81 3.93 21.55
CA VAL A 254 -0.86 2.98 22.13
C VAL A 254 -1.62 1.69 22.42
N LYS A 255 -1.32 0.64 21.64
CA LYS A 255 -1.96 -0.67 21.73
C LYS A 255 -1.59 -1.32 23.06
N VAL A 256 -2.58 -1.70 23.86
CA VAL A 256 -2.37 -2.42 25.12
C VAL A 256 -2.74 -3.91 25.03
N ALA A 257 -3.55 -4.30 24.04
CA ALA A 257 -3.81 -5.69 23.68
C ALA A 257 -4.13 -5.81 22.19
N GLU A 258 -3.87 -6.98 21.62
CA GLU A 258 -4.21 -7.37 20.24
C GLU A 258 -4.86 -8.75 20.26
N SER A 259 -5.74 -9.02 19.29
CA SER A 259 -6.29 -10.34 19.11
C SER A 259 -5.18 -11.34 18.81
N ASP A 260 -5.27 -12.50 19.44
CA ASP A 260 -4.36 -13.64 19.27
C ASP A 260 -4.37 -14.24 17.86
N GLN A 261 -5.43 -13.93 17.09
CA GLN A 261 -5.61 -14.33 15.71
C GLN A 261 -6.28 -13.20 14.90
N PRO A 262 -6.03 -13.12 13.59
CA PRO A 262 -6.77 -12.24 12.70
C PRO A 262 -8.15 -12.83 12.31
N LEU A 263 -9.05 -11.95 11.88
CA LEU A 263 -10.34 -12.27 11.27
C LEU A 263 -10.29 -12.09 9.75
N GLN A 264 -10.61 -13.13 9.00
CA GLN A 264 -10.87 -13.02 7.56
C GLN A 264 -12.32 -12.61 7.31
N VAL A 265 -12.52 -11.65 6.40
CA VAL A 265 -13.85 -11.30 5.88
C VAL A 265 -13.87 -11.66 4.41
N ASP A 266 -14.83 -12.50 4.00
CA ASP A 266 -14.94 -13.05 2.63
C ASP A 266 -16.33 -12.87 2.00
N VAL A 267 -16.51 -13.22 0.74
CA VAL A 267 -17.82 -13.23 0.05
C VAL A 267 -18.39 -14.65 0.00
N SER A 268 -19.72 -14.80 -0.09
CA SER A 268 -20.34 -16.13 -0.14
C SER A 268 -20.01 -16.88 -1.43
N ASP A 269 -19.57 -18.14 -1.33
CA ASP A 269 -19.23 -19.05 -2.44
C ASP A 269 -20.44 -19.57 -3.27
N GLN A 270 -21.54 -18.82 -3.38
CA GLN A 270 -22.78 -19.31 -4.02
C GLN A 270 -22.92 -19.01 -5.53
N ASP A 271 -21.97 -18.34 -6.19
CA ASP A 271 -22.11 -17.92 -7.61
C ASP A 271 -21.02 -18.47 -8.56
N GLN A 272 -20.62 -19.75 -8.41
CA GLN A 272 -19.63 -20.38 -9.32
C GLN A 272 -20.13 -21.57 -10.15
N ASP A 273 -21.36 -22.06 -9.98
CA ASP A 273 -21.85 -23.23 -10.75
C ASP A 273 -23.25 -23.01 -11.35
N GLN A 274 -23.36 -22.15 -12.37
CA GLN A 274 -24.38 -22.28 -13.42
C GLN A 274 -23.91 -21.56 -14.68
N ASP A 275 -23.16 -22.25 -15.53
CA ASP A 275 -23.25 -22.14 -16.99
C ASP A 275 -22.24 -23.13 -17.59
N ASP A 276 -22.76 -24.27 -18.07
CA ASP A 276 -22.26 -25.01 -19.25
C ASP A 276 -22.78 -26.46 -19.20
N SER A 277 -24.01 -26.68 -19.68
CA SER A 277 -24.33 -27.89 -20.46
C SER A 277 -25.71 -27.75 -21.10
N ASP A 278 -25.77 -27.11 -22.25
CA ASP A 278 -26.77 -27.42 -23.25
C ASP A 278 -26.07 -28.05 -24.46
N ASN A 279 -26.68 -29.15 -24.92
CA ASN A 279 -26.55 -29.74 -26.25
C ASN A 279 -25.46 -30.82 -26.46
N ASP A 280 -25.81 -32.08 -26.21
CA ASP A 280 -26.20 -32.98 -27.29
C ASP A 280 -26.83 -34.26 -26.72
N GLY A 281 -28.00 -34.62 -27.24
CA GLY A 281 -28.67 -35.87 -26.93
C GLY A 281 -28.12 -37.03 -27.73
N ASP A 282 -28.22 -38.24 -27.18
CA ASP A 282 -28.95 -39.31 -27.84
C ASP A 282 -29.34 -40.39 -26.83
N SER A 283 -30.47 -40.99 -27.13
CA SER A 283 -31.29 -41.93 -26.37
C SER A 283 -30.83 -43.39 -26.47
N ASP A 284 -31.51 -44.22 -25.66
CA ASP A 284 -31.62 -45.69 -25.66
C ASP A 284 -30.51 -46.40 -24.88
N GLY A 285 -30.76 -47.12 -23.79
CA GLY A 285 -31.90 -47.97 -23.46
C GLY A 285 -31.46 -49.44 -23.56
N ASN A 286 -31.30 -50.13 -22.44
CA ASN A 286 -31.84 -51.47 -22.16
C ASN A 286 -31.20 -52.11 -20.91
N SER A 287 -32.02 -52.90 -20.24
CA SER A 287 -31.76 -53.76 -19.10
C SER A 287 -30.74 -54.87 -19.38
N ASP A 288 -30.09 -55.39 -18.34
CA ASP A 288 -30.47 -56.69 -17.78
C ASP A 288 -29.64 -57.11 -16.55
N ASP A 289 -30.38 -57.74 -15.66
CA ASP A 289 -30.07 -58.56 -14.51
C ASP A 289 -29.08 -59.72 -14.82
N THR A 290 -28.19 -60.04 -13.89
CA THR A 290 -27.96 -61.41 -13.38
C THR A 290 -26.92 -61.40 -12.26
N GLY A 291 -27.27 -62.01 -11.13
CA GLY A 291 -26.43 -62.15 -9.94
C GLY A 291 -25.35 -63.23 -10.03
N ASP A 292 -24.50 -63.28 -9.02
CA ASP A 292 -24.50 -64.31 -7.96
C ASP A 292 -23.13 -64.37 -7.26
N ASP A 293 -23.19 -64.39 -5.93
CA ASP A 293 -22.26 -64.80 -4.89
C ASP A 293 -20.76 -65.00 -5.20
N THR A 294 -19.89 -64.33 -4.44
CA THR A 294 -19.14 -64.98 -3.34
C THR A 294 -18.18 -64.06 -2.59
N ASP A 295 -18.20 -64.24 -1.27
CA ASP A 295 -17.12 -64.12 -0.29
C ASP A 295 -16.70 -62.73 0.26
N GLY A 296 -16.67 -62.70 1.59
CA GLY A 296 -16.38 -61.53 2.41
C GLY A 296 -14.92 -61.13 2.40
N GLY A 297 -14.70 -59.84 2.62
CA GLY A 297 -13.39 -59.26 2.81
C GLY A 297 -13.52 -57.77 3.02
N ASP A 298 -13.66 -57.40 4.29
CA ASP A 298 -13.37 -56.06 4.80
C ASP A 298 -12.06 -55.55 4.16
N ASN A 299 -12.12 -54.38 3.51
CA ASN A 299 -10.99 -53.53 3.20
C ASN A 299 -11.50 -52.11 2.95
N ASN A 300 -12.10 -51.52 3.98
CA ASN A 300 -12.13 -50.06 4.11
C ASN A 300 -10.91 -49.63 4.96
N GLN A 301 -9.71 -49.89 4.46
CA GLN A 301 -8.43 -49.56 5.12
C GLN A 301 -7.39 -48.89 4.21
N ASP A 302 -7.80 -48.20 3.13
CA ASP A 302 -6.87 -47.45 2.27
C ASP A 302 -7.01 -45.91 2.33
N GLN A 303 -7.75 -45.36 3.31
CA GLN A 303 -7.81 -43.90 3.54
C GLN A 303 -6.93 -43.37 4.68
N ASP A 304 -6.22 -44.24 5.42
CA ASP A 304 -5.56 -43.86 6.68
C ASP A 304 -4.01 -43.75 6.64
N ASN A 305 -3.37 -43.66 5.46
CA ASN A 305 -1.90 -43.54 5.42
C ASN A 305 -1.31 -42.67 4.29
N LEU A 306 -1.76 -41.43 4.15
CA LEU A 306 -1.07 -40.43 3.31
C LEU A 306 0.01 -39.72 4.14
N ASN A 307 1.28 -39.96 3.79
CA ASN A 307 2.43 -39.19 4.30
C ASN A 307 2.46 -37.77 3.70
N TYR A 308 3.19 -36.83 4.33
CA TYR A 308 3.43 -35.51 3.75
C TYR A 308 4.17 -35.64 2.41
N VAL A 309 3.65 -34.99 1.36
CA VAL A 309 4.23 -34.95 0.01
C VAL A 309 4.37 -33.51 -0.44
N LEU A 310 5.51 -33.20 -1.06
CA LEU A 310 5.80 -31.91 -1.67
C LEU A 310 6.31 -32.15 -3.09
N THR A 311 5.65 -31.58 -4.09
CA THR A 311 6.02 -31.77 -5.51
C THR A 311 6.13 -30.45 -6.24
N ASN A 312 7.27 -30.25 -6.91
CA ASN A 312 7.46 -29.20 -7.91
C ASN A 312 7.38 -29.85 -9.30
N GLN A 313 6.53 -29.33 -10.18
CA GLN A 313 6.44 -29.83 -11.56
C GLN A 313 7.70 -29.50 -12.38
N THR A 314 8.39 -28.44 -11.99
CA THR A 314 9.57 -27.91 -12.68
C THR A 314 10.83 -28.29 -11.90
N VAL A 315 11.75 -29.01 -12.55
CA VAL A 315 13.08 -29.36 -12.01
C VAL A 315 14.20 -28.45 -12.54
N THR A 316 13.91 -27.64 -13.57
CA THR A 316 14.79 -26.59 -14.09
C THR A 316 14.00 -25.33 -14.39
N ALA A 317 14.42 -24.18 -13.88
CA ALA A 317 13.81 -22.88 -14.16
C ALA A 317 14.88 -21.82 -14.50
N GLU A 318 14.47 -20.66 -14.99
CA GLU A 318 15.35 -19.50 -15.15
C GLU A 318 15.14 -18.50 -14.02
N VAL A 319 16.14 -17.66 -13.74
CA VAL A 319 16.04 -16.58 -12.75
C VAL A 319 14.83 -15.70 -13.08
N GLY A 320 14.02 -15.38 -12.05
CA GLY A 320 12.82 -14.56 -12.21
C GLY A 320 11.57 -15.33 -12.64
N MET A 321 11.68 -16.60 -13.05
CA MET A 321 10.51 -17.45 -13.30
C MET A 321 9.80 -17.82 -12.00
N SER A 322 8.47 -17.83 -12.06
CA SER A 322 7.60 -18.30 -10.98
C SER A 322 7.51 -19.83 -11.03
N VAL A 323 7.92 -20.50 -9.95
CA VAL A 323 7.87 -21.96 -9.82
C VAL A 323 6.79 -22.36 -8.84
N GLU A 324 5.81 -23.12 -9.32
CA GLU A 324 4.75 -23.68 -8.49
C GLU A 324 5.23 -24.93 -7.74
N VAL A 325 4.93 -24.98 -6.45
CA VAL A 325 5.05 -26.16 -5.60
C VAL A 325 3.69 -26.55 -5.06
N LYS A 326 3.38 -27.84 -5.12
CA LYS A 326 2.16 -28.45 -4.61
C LYS A 326 2.46 -29.24 -3.35
N TRP A 327 1.52 -29.24 -2.42
CA TRP A 327 1.61 -30.05 -1.21
C TRP A 327 0.39 -30.94 -1.03
N GLN A 328 0.63 -32.04 -0.34
CA GLN A 328 -0.37 -32.90 0.27
C GLN A 328 0.10 -33.19 1.70
N ALA A 329 -0.65 -32.75 2.69
CA ALA A 329 -0.40 -32.97 4.10
C ALA A 329 -1.12 -34.24 4.59
N LYS A 330 -0.68 -34.72 5.74
CA LYS A 330 -1.29 -35.88 6.40
C LYS A 330 -2.69 -35.52 6.93
N SER A 331 -3.67 -36.36 6.64
CA SER A 331 -5.03 -36.21 7.16
C SER A 331 -5.05 -36.31 8.70
N GLY A 332 -5.78 -35.41 9.36
CA GLY A 332 -5.92 -35.39 10.82
C GLY A 332 -4.85 -34.59 11.59
N ASP A 333 -3.82 -34.06 10.92
CA ASP A 333 -2.85 -33.15 11.55
C ASP A 333 -3.42 -31.71 11.64
N ASN A 334 -2.98 -30.94 12.65
CA ASN A 334 -3.29 -29.51 12.75
C ASN A 334 -2.36 -28.73 11.81
N LEU A 335 -2.92 -28.15 10.74
CA LEU A 335 -2.15 -27.56 9.64
C LEU A 335 -2.16 -26.02 9.69
N LYS A 336 -2.83 -25.42 10.67
CA LYS A 336 -3.02 -23.95 10.79
C LYS A 336 -1.72 -23.14 10.77
N ARG A 337 -0.62 -23.75 11.21
CA ARG A 337 0.72 -23.13 11.32
C ARG A 337 1.78 -23.85 10.50
N ASP A 338 1.37 -24.72 9.60
CA ASP A 338 2.29 -25.40 8.70
C ASP A 338 2.65 -24.49 7.52
N TRP A 339 3.89 -24.58 7.05
CA TRP A 339 4.41 -23.67 6.03
C TRP A 339 5.39 -24.35 5.08
N ILE A 340 5.45 -23.83 3.86
CA ILE A 340 6.39 -24.24 2.83
C ILE A 340 7.48 -23.18 2.74
N GLY A 341 8.73 -23.57 2.84
CA GLY A 341 9.89 -22.69 2.64
C GLY A 341 10.67 -23.04 1.38
N LEU A 342 11.22 -22.02 0.74
CA LEU A 342 12.21 -22.12 -0.34
C LEU A 342 13.62 -22.05 0.26
N TYR A 343 14.49 -22.98 -0.11
CA TYR A 343 15.85 -23.10 0.41
C TYR A 343 16.86 -23.30 -0.72
N LYS A 344 18.10 -22.88 -0.50
CA LYS A 344 19.23 -23.47 -1.24
C LYS A 344 19.41 -24.90 -0.75
N VAL A 345 19.71 -25.83 -1.68
CA VAL A 345 19.99 -27.22 -1.32
C VAL A 345 21.14 -27.25 -0.31
N GLY A 346 20.93 -27.98 0.80
CA GLY A 346 21.89 -28.11 1.90
C GLY A 346 21.86 -26.98 2.96
N ALA A 347 21.05 -25.94 2.80
CA ALA A 347 20.90 -24.89 3.81
C ALA A 347 20.21 -25.41 5.09
N SER A 348 20.42 -24.75 6.23
CA SER A 348 19.67 -25.04 7.47
C SER A 348 18.18 -24.72 7.30
N ASN A 349 17.31 -25.40 8.05
CA ASN A 349 15.87 -25.07 8.05
C ASN A 349 15.58 -23.65 8.58
N LYS A 350 16.53 -23.01 9.27
CA LYS A 350 16.39 -21.61 9.71
C LYS A 350 16.70 -20.60 8.60
N ASP A 351 17.39 -21.03 7.54
CA ASP A 351 17.93 -20.16 6.49
C ASP A 351 17.02 -20.19 5.24
N TYR A 352 15.72 -20.04 5.44
CA TYR A 352 14.77 -19.98 4.34
C TYR A 352 14.90 -18.66 3.56
N ILE A 353 14.70 -18.73 2.26
CA ILE A 353 14.81 -17.58 1.34
C ILE A 353 13.45 -16.89 1.21
N ALA A 354 12.39 -17.69 1.15
CA ALA A 354 11.00 -17.26 1.09
C ALA A 354 10.12 -18.34 1.72
N TYR A 355 8.90 -17.99 2.12
CA TYR A 355 7.96 -18.95 2.70
C TYR A 355 6.51 -18.60 2.42
N ALA A 356 5.63 -19.58 2.59
CA ALA A 356 4.18 -19.42 2.55
C ALA A 356 3.49 -20.42 3.49
N TYR A 357 2.48 -19.97 4.24
CA TYR A 357 1.64 -20.85 5.05
C TYR A 357 0.71 -21.70 4.19
N THR A 358 0.44 -22.93 4.62
CA THR A 358 -0.49 -23.87 3.97
C THR A 358 -1.97 -23.55 4.26
N LYS A 359 -2.23 -22.66 5.24
CA LYS A 359 -3.56 -22.10 5.58
C LYS A 359 -4.60 -23.16 5.95
N ASP A 360 -4.19 -24.11 6.78
CA ASP A 360 -5.02 -25.24 7.24
C ASP A 360 -5.51 -26.17 6.12
N ARG A 361 -4.93 -26.08 4.92
CA ARG A 361 -5.32 -26.91 3.79
C ARG A 361 -4.50 -28.20 3.75
N ILE A 362 -5.23 -29.31 3.70
CA ILE A 362 -4.66 -30.65 3.50
C ILE A 362 -3.93 -30.74 2.15
N SER A 363 -4.33 -29.98 1.13
CA SER A 363 -3.59 -29.89 -0.12
C SER A 363 -3.69 -28.48 -0.72
N GLY A 364 -2.75 -28.16 -1.61
CA GLY A 364 -2.77 -26.89 -2.30
C GLY A 364 -1.52 -26.65 -3.14
N SER A 365 -1.41 -25.45 -3.68
CA SER A 365 -0.22 -24.99 -4.39
C SER A 365 0.15 -23.56 -4.03
N VAL A 366 1.44 -23.25 -4.18
CA VAL A 366 1.98 -21.90 -4.01
C VAL A 366 3.16 -21.72 -4.97
N SER A 367 3.36 -20.49 -5.44
CA SER A 367 4.42 -20.17 -6.38
C SER A 367 5.49 -19.26 -5.77
N PHE A 368 6.75 -19.53 -6.10
CA PHE A 368 7.90 -18.76 -5.64
C PHE A 368 8.71 -18.25 -6.83
N VAL A 369 9.20 -17.01 -6.74
CA VAL A 369 10.12 -16.42 -7.73
C VAL A 369 11.54 -16.49 -7.18
N ILE A 370 12.45 -17.10 -7.94
CA ILE A 370 13.82 -17.33 -7.49
C ILE A 370 14.77 -16.33 -8.16
N LYS A 371 15.42 -15.50 -7.33
CA LYS A 371 16.15 -14.31 -7.75
C LYS A 371 17.59 -14.57 -8.21
N ASN A 372 18.13 -15.75 -7.94
CA ASN A 372 19.53 -16.07 -8.25
C ASN A 372 19.63 -17.46 -8.85
N SER A 373 20.54 -17.64 -9.80
CA SER A 373 20.86 -18.98 -10.29
C SER A 373 21.45 -19.84 -9.17
N GLY A 374 21.18 -21.14 -9.21
CA GLY A 374 21.64 -22.08 -8.20
C GLY A 374 20.72 -23.28 -8.09
N THR A 375 20.97 -24.14 -7.11
CA THR A 375 20.12 -25.30 -6.86
C THR A 375 19.31 -25.07 -5.59
N TYR A 376 18.01 -25.26 -5.70
CA TYR A 376 17.01 -24.97 -4.67
C TYR A 376 16.16 -26.20 -4.39
N GLU A 377 15.47 -26.17 -3.25
CA GLU A 377 14.45 -27.14 -2.89
C GLU A 377 13.37 -26.44 -2.07
N PHE A 378 12.17 -27.01 -2.07
CA PHE A 378 11.11 -26.62 -1.15
C PHE A 378 11.07 -27.59 0.02
N ARG A 379 10.72 -27.10 1.20
CA ARG A 379 10.55 -27.92 2.41
C ARG A 379 9.22 -27.60 3.07
N TYR A 380 8.52 -28.62 3.55
CA TYR A 380 7.31 -28.50 4.34
C TYR A 380 7.66 -28.55 5.83
N LEU A 381 7.32 -27.52 6.60
CA LEU A 381 7.65 -27.38 8.01
C LEU A 381 6.39 -27.22 8.85
N LYS A 382 6.41 -27.84 10.04
CA LYS A 382 5.23 -27.92 10.91
C LYS A 382 5.19 -26.84 11.98
N ASN A 383 3.98 -26.38 12.33
CA ASN A 383 3.66 -25.65 13.56
C ASN A 383 4.53 -24.41 13.86
N ASN A 384 4.81 -23.57 12.86
CA ASN A 384 5.76 -22.43 12.96
C ASN A 384 7.17 -22.82 13.44
N GLY A 385 7.50 -24.12 13.41
CA GLY A 385 8.81 -24.65 13.75
C GLY A 385 9.69 -24.84 12.52
N PHE A 386 10.92 -25.26 12.76
CA PHE A 386 11.93 -25.51 11.72
C PHE A 386 12.22 -27.01 11.52
N VAL A 387 11.24 -27.87 11.85
CA VAL A 387 11.31 -29.31 11.59
C VAL A 387 10.67 -29.57 10.24
N SER A 388 11.47 -30.01 9.26
CA SER A 388 10.99 -30.41 7.94
C SER A 388 10.39 -31.81 8.01
N VAL A 389 9.22 -31.99 7.39
CA VAL A 389 8.52 -33.29 7.28
C VAL A 389 8.39 -33.79 5.84
N ALA A 390 8.69 -32.94 4.86
CA ALA A 390 8.81 -33.32 3.45
C ALA A 390 9.71 -32.31 2.71
N SER A 391 10.39 -32.76 1.67
CA SER A 391 11.13 -31.91 0.73
C SER A 391 10.71 -32.23 -0.69
N SER A 392 10.79 -31.23 -1.58
CA SER A 392 10.58 -31.43 -3.01
C SER A 392 11.83 -32.02 -3.68
N GLU A 393 11.71 -32.38 -4.97
CA GLU A 393 12.89 -32.60 -5.81
C GLU A 393 13.72 -31.31 -5.93
N SER A 394 15.03 -31.46 -6.19
CA SER A 394 15.91 -30.32 -6.42
C SER A 394 15.54 -29.59 -7.70
N LEU A 395 15.50 -28.27 -7.63
CA LEU A 395 15.23 -27.34 -8.72
C LEU A 395 16.52 -26.61 -9.10
N VAL A 396 16.97 -26.74 -10.34
CA VAL A 396 18.10 -25.97 -10.88
C VAL A 396 17.59 -24.69 -11.51
N VAL A 397 18.01 -23.55 -10.99
CA VAL A 397 17.73 -22.23 -11.56
C VAL A 397 18.94 -21.75 -12.34
N THR A 398 18.78 -21.52 -13.63
CA THR A 398 19.82 -20.97 -14.52
C THR A 398 19.63 -19.47 -14.71
N PRO A 399 20.68 -18.71 -15.06
CA PRO A 399 20.50 -17.34 -15.54
C PRO A 399 19.51 -17.29 -16.73
N VAL A 400 18.86 -16.14 -16.92
CA VAL A 400 17.99 -15.93 -18.09
C VAL A 400 18.80 -16.20 -19.36
N SER A 401 18.26 -17.04 -20.24
CA SER A 401 18.94 -17.35 -21.49
C SER A 401 18.89 -16.15 -22.43
N MET A 402 20.04 -15.65 -22.87
CA MET A 402 20.13 -14.60 -23.91
C MET A 402 19.40 -14.98 -25.21
N ALA A 403 19.17 -16.28 -25.45
CA ALA A 403 18.36 -16.73 -26.58
C ALA A 403 16.90 -16.26 -26.49
N GLN A 404 16.33 -16.13 -25.29
CA GLN A 404 14.97 -15.58 -25.12
C GLN A 404 14.92 -14.08 -25.40
N CYS A 405 16.02 -13.36 -25.18
CA CYS A 405 16.11 -11.92 -25.46
C CYS A 405 16.19 -11.60 -26.95
N THR A 406 16.47 -12.59 -27.83
CA THR A 406 16.49 -12.38 -29.28
C THR A 406 15.14 -12.01 -29.89
N VAL A 407 14.04 -12.16 -29.13
CA VAL A 407 12.72 -11.65 -29.51
C VAL A 407 12.66 -10.12 -29.49
N TYR A 408 13.57 -9.47 -28.75
CA TYR A 408 13.73 -8.03 -28.68
C TYR A 408 14.92 -7.62 -29.54
N ASP A 409 14.71 -6.71 -30.48
CA ASP A 409 15.78 -6.13 -31.29
C ASP A 409 16.53 -5.06 -30.48
N LEU A 410 17.24 -5.49 -29.42
CA LEU A 410 17.90 -4.60 -28.45
C LEU A 410 18.96 -3.69 -29.10
N ASP A 411 19.58 -4.14 -30.19
CA ASP A 411 20.58 -3.36 -30.92
C ASP A 411 19.98 -2.12 -31.62
N SER A 412 18.66 -2.11 -31.88
CA SER A 412 17.97 -0.94 -32.45
C SER A 412 17.36 -0.01 -31.40
N ILE A 413 17.48 -0.35 -30.10
CA ILE A 413 16.99 0.46 -29.00
C ILE A 413 17.99 1.57 -28.66
N ILE A 414 17.48 2.81 -28.55
CA ILE A 414 18.32 3.96 -28.18
C ILE A 414 18.89 3.77 -26.77
N ASN A 415 20.19 4.07 -26.62
CA ASN A 415 20.97 3.95 -25.39
C ASN A 415 21.14 2.52 -24.84
N TYR A 416 20.94 1.49 -25.65
CA TYR A 416 21.35 0.13 -25.31
C TYR A 416 22.85 -0.09 -25.63
N PRO A 417 23.63 -0.81 -24.78
CA PRO A 417 23.27 -1.34 -23.45
C PRO A 417 23.09 -0.21 -22.40
N PRO A 418 22.29 -0.44 -21.34
CA PRO A 418 21.97 0.61 -20.38
C PRO A 418 23.21 1.16 -19.69
N GLN A 419 23.23 2.47 -19.46
CA GLN A 419 24.24 3.10 -18.62
C GLN A 419 24.04 2.76 -17.13
N ASN A 420 25.02 3.12 -16.29
CA ASN A 420 24.86 3.05 -14.84
C ASN A 420 23.83 4.07 -14.35
N GLY A 421 22.84 3.62 -13.59
CA GLY A 421 21.79 4.47 -13.04
C GLY A 421 20.63 3.66 -12.48
N PRO A 422 19.69 4.30 -11.77
CA PRO A 422 18.49 3.63 -11.28
C PRO A 422 17.51 3.33 -12.42
N VAL A 423 16.70 2.29 -12.21
CA VAL A 423 15.47 2.06 -12.99
C VAL A 423 14.36 2.90 -12.37
N ILE A 424 13.59 3.62 -13.20
CA ILE A 424 12.50 4.50 -12.73
C ILE A 424 11.20 4.13 -13.44
N ALA A 425 10.09 4.06 -12.72
CA ALA A 425 8.76 3.96 -13.30
C ALA A 425 8.07 5.33 -13.22
N LEU A 426 7.91 6.01 -14.36
CA LEU A 426 7.20 7.29 -14.51
C LEU A 426 5.76 7.02 -14.96
N GLY A 427 4.78 7.48 -14.18
CA GLY A 427 3.39 7.31 -14.56
C GLY A 427 2.39 8.03 -13.67
N ASP A 428 1.15 7.55 -13.70
CA ASP A 428 0.02 8.12 -12.97
C ASP A 428 -0.38 7.28 -11.74
N SER A 429 -1.68 7.11 -11.47
CA SER A 429 -2.19 6.31 -10.36
C SER A 429 -1.89 4.81 -10.51
N LEU A 430 -1.79 4.30 -11.74
CA LEU A 430 -1.41 2.91 -11.98
C LEU A 430 0.04 2.66 -11.55
N THR A 431 0.92 3.62 -11.82
CA THR A 431 2.32 3.60 -11.37
C THR A 431 2.43 3.89 -9.88
N GLU A 432 1.66 4.83 -9.33
CA GLU A 432 1.64 5.08 -7.88
C GLU A 432 1.22 3.82 -7.09
N GLY A 433 0.41 2.95 -7.71
CA GLY A 433 -0.03 1.70 -7.13
C GLY A 433 -1.38 1.78 -6.44
N VAL A 434 -2.24 2.73 -6.84
CA VAL A 434 -3.61 2.83 -6.32
C VAL A 434 -4.32 1.49 -6.51
N GLY A 435 -5.04 1.04 -5.49
CA GLY A 435 -5.75 -0.24 -5.50
C GLY A 435 -4.96 -1.42 -4.94
N ALA A 436 -3.63 -1.32 -4.88
CA ALA A 436 -2.80 -2.27 -4.16
C ALA A 436 -2.64 -1.89 -2.69
N SER A 437 -2.44 -2.91 -1.86
CA SER A 437 -1.94 -2.75 -0.49
C SER A 437 -0.41 -2.62 -0.49
N GLY A 438 0.15 -2.02 0.57
CA GLY A 438 1.55 -1.58 0.61
C GLY A 438 2.56 -2.60 0.08
N GLY A 439 3.37 -2.18 -0.89
CA GLY A 439 4.41 -3.02 -1.52
C GLY A 439 3.88 -4.07 -2.49
N ARG A 440 2.59 -4.06 -2.83
CA ARG A 440 1.95 -5.00 -3.77
C ARG A 440 1.40 -4.32 -5.03
N ASP A 441 1.89 -3.13 -5.36
CA ASP A 441 1.71 -2.51 -6.68
C ASP A 441 2.64 -3.14 -7.73
N TYR A 442 2.47 -2.82 -9.02
CA TYR A 442 3.29 -3.46 -10.05
C TYR A 442 4.76 -3.06 -9.98
N VAL A 443 5.09 -1.84 -9.54
CA VAL A 443 6.48 -1.38 -9.46
C VAL A 443 7.23 -2.18 -8.39
N SER A 444 6.61 -2.31 -7.21
CA SER A 444 7.14 -3.12 -6.10
C SER A 444 7.23 -4.60 -6.48
N GLN A 445 6.20 -5.15 -7.12
CA GLN A 445 6.19 -6.56 -7.53
C GLN A 445 7.20 -6.84 -8.65
N LEU A 446 7.28 -5.96 -9.66
CA LEU A 446 8.26 -6.05 -10.75
C LEU A 446 9.68 -5.98 -10.18
N SER A 447 9.96 -4.97 -9.35
CA SER A 447 11.24 -4.81 -8.65
C SER A 447 11.60 -6.08 -7.85
N GLY A 448 10.64 -6.64 -7.13
CA GLY A 448 10.81 -7.90 -6.40
C GLY A 448 11.13 -9.10 -7.28
N LYS A 449 10.49 -9.20 -8.45
CA LYS A 449 10.65 -10.30 -9.42
C LYS A 449 12.00 -10.25 -10.14
N ILE A 450 12.45 -9.07 -10.56
CA ILE A 450 13.74 -8.90 -11.26
C ILE A 450 14.93 -8.74 -10.30
N GLY A 451 14.68 -8.50 -9.01
CA GLY A 451 15.75 -8.31 -8.02
C GLY A 451 16.50 -6.98 -8.11
N GLN A 452 15.96 -6.02 -8.87
CA GLN A 452 16.50 -4.67 -9.06
C GLN A 452 15.51 -3.65 -8.50
N GLU A 453 16.01 -2.69 -7.71
CA GLU A 453 15.18 -1.59 -7.21
C GLU A 453 14.65 -0.74 -8.37
N ILE A 454 13.34 -0.49 -8.35
CA ILE A 454 12.68 0.43 -9.28
C ILE A 454 12.12 1.60 -8.48
N ILE A 455 12.57 2.81 -8.81
CA ILE A 455 12.07 4.03 -8.19
C ILE A 455 10.69 4.33 -8.75
N ASN A 456 9.68 4.28 -7.88
CA ASN A 456 8.32 4.65 -8.23
C ASN A 456 8.18 6.19 -8.32
N ALA A 457 7.88 6.69 -9.52
CA ALA A 457 7.59 8.08 -9.82
C ALA A 457 6.15 8.24 -10.37
N GLY A 458 5.20 7.46 -9.84
CA GLY A 458 3.77 7.59 -10.11
C GLY A 458 3.12 8.71 -9.30
N VAL A 459 2.18 9.44 -9.92
CA VAL A 459 1.37 10.47 -9.25
C VAL A 459 -0.08 10.36 -9.74
N SER A 460 -1.00 10.07 -8.84
CA SER A 460 -2.42 9.87 -9.17
C SER A 460 -3.05 11.06 -9.86
N GLY A 461 -3.74 10.78 -10.97
CA GLY A 461 -4.45 11.79 -11.75
C GLY A 461 -3.55 12.63 -12.66
N ASP A 462 -2.25 12.35 -12.74
CA ASP A 462 -1.37 13.02 -13.70
C ASP A 462 -1.73 12.66 -15.14
N THR A 463 -1.74 13.70 -15.96
CA THR A 463 -1.75 13.61 -17.42
C THR A 463 -0.33 13.63 -17.98
N THR A 464 -0.17 13.43 -19.30
CA THR A 464 1.14 13.60 -19.97
C THR A 464 1.74 14.99 -19.72
N ARG A 465 0.90 16.03 -19.70
CA ARG A 465 1.33 17.41 -19.39
C ARG A 465 1.82 17.58 -17.95
N ASP A 466 1.13 16.98 -16.98
CA ASP A 466 1.54 17.04 -15.57
C ASP A 466 2.88 16.30 -15.36
N ALA A 467 3.02 15.12 -15.96
CA ALA A 467 4.26 14.35 -15.91
C ALA A 467 5.45 15.11 -16.54
N SER A 468 5.24 15.80 -17.67
CA SER A 468 6.28 16.63 -18.31
C SER A 468 6.81 17.74 -17.38
N GLN A 469 5.94 18.34 -16.55
CA GLN A 469 6.31 19.39 -15.60
C GLN A 469 7.24 18.89 -14.49
N ARG A 470 7.05 17.66 -14.02
CA ARG A 470 7.88 17.04 -12.97
C ARG A 470 8.99 16.14 -13.50
N LEU A 471 9.11 15.98 -14.83
CA LEU A 471 10.10 15.09 -15.45
C LEU A 471 11.53 15.37 -14.97
N GLN A 472 11.88 16.65 -14.81
CA GLN A 472 13.21 17.04 -14.36
C GLN A 472 13.51 16.61 -12.91
N SER A 473 12.57 16.81 -11.98
CA SER A 473 12.78 16.45 -10.57
C SER A 473 12.69 14.95 -10.36
N ASP A 474 11.74 14.30 -11.01
CA ASP A 474 11.35 12.94 -10.66
C ASP A 474 12.16 11.89 -11.41
N VAL A 475 12.71 12.25 -12.58
CA VAL A 475 13.42 11.33 -13.47
C VAL A 475 14.81 11.87 -13.82
N LEU A 476 14.90 12.97 -14.56
CA LEU A 476 16.16 13.38 -15.21
C LEU A 476 17.28 13.76 -14.23
N SER A 477 16.93 14.29 -13.04
CA SER A 477 17.91 14.63 -12.00
C SER A 477 18.58 13.40 -11.36
N LYS A 478 17.99 12.21 -11.55
CA LYS A 478 18.46 10.95 -10.95
C LYS A 478 19.39 10.15 -11.86
N ASN A 479 19.71 10.66 -13.06
CA ASN A 479 20.55 10.00 -14.06
C ASN A 479 20.17 8.52 -14.30
N PRO A 480 18.94 8.25 -14.76
CA PRO A 480 18.41 6.89 -14.86
C PRO A 480 19.17 6.04 -15.89
N SER A 481 19.15 4.72 -15.68
CA SER A 481 19.59 3.73 -16.67
C SER A 481 18.45 3.34 -17.60
N VAL A 482 17.28 3.09 -17.01
CA VAL A 482 16.06 2.67 -17.70
C VAL A 482 14.87 3.43 -17.10
N VAL A 483 13.94 3.88 -17.94
CA VAL A 483 12.68 4.48 -17.51
C VAL A 483 11.49 3.77 -18.15
N ILE A 484 10.62 3.22 -17.31
CA ILE A 484 9.31 2.69 -17.69
C ILE A 484 8.35 3.88 -17.73
N VAL A 485 7.69 4.11 -18.86
CA VAL A 485 6.75 5.23 -19.08
C VAL A 485 5.36 4.66 -19.28
N TRP A 486 4.48 4.90 -18.31
CA TRP A 486 3.06 4.52 -18.38
C TRP A 486 2.17 5.72 -18.04
N LEU A 487 1.78 6.46 -19.09
CA LEU A 487 1.04 7.73 -19.02
C LEU A 487 0.04 7.79 -20.17
N GLY A 488 -0.86 8.78 -20.14
CA GLY A 488 -1.83 9.05 -21.23
C GLY A 488 -3.24 8.52 -20.95
N GLY A 489 -3.41 7.64 -19.97
CA GLY A 489 -4.72 7.11 -19.55
C GLY A 489 -5.68 8.22 -19.12
N ASN A 490 -5.21 9.14 -18.28
CA ASN A 490 -6.02 10.26 -17.79
C ASN A 490 -6.36 11.28 -18.90
N ASP A 491 -5.45 11.52 -19.84
CA ASP A 491 -5.67 12.38 -21.01
C ASP A 491 -6.86 11.85 -21.86
N ILE A 492 -6.83 10.55 -22.16
CA ILE A 492 -7.85 9.86 -22.95
C ILE A 492 -9.19 9.76 -22.20
N LEU A 493 -9.17 9.37 -20.92
CA LEU A 493 -10.39 9.28 -20.09
C LEU A 493 -11.09 10.64 -19.96
N GLN A 494 -10.32 11.72 -19.82
CA GLN A 494 -10.88 13.07 -19.78
C GLN A 494 -11.58 13.42 -21.10
N ARG A 495 -11.00 13.07 -22.24
CA ARG A 495 -11.62 13.32 -23.55
C ARG A 495 -12.93 12.55 -23.73
N TYR A 496 -12.97 11.25 -23.41
CA TYR A 496 -14.23 10.48 -23.50
C TYR A 496 -15.35 11.12 -22.67
N TYR A 497 -15.01 11.67 -21.51
CA TYR A 497 -15.97 12.41 -20.71
C TYR A 497 -16.45 13.71 -21.41
N GLU A 498 -15.56 14.46 -22.05
CA GLU A 498 -15.96 15.65 -22.83
C GLU A 498 -16.82 15.29 -24.05
N ASP A 499 -16.47 14.24 -24.80
CA ASP A 499 -17.19 13.81 -26.01
C ASP A 499 -18.58 13.22 -25.68
N ILE A 500 -18.72 12.43 -24.61
CA ILE A 500 -20.02 11.86 -24.20
C ILE A 500 -20.99 12.95 -23.71
N PHE A 501 -20.49 14.07 -23.16
CA PHE A 501 -21.32 15.01 -22.39
C PHE A 501 -21.35 16.46 -22.90
N THR A 502 -20.51 16.85 -23.86
CA THR A 502 -20.68 18.12 -24.60
C THR A 502 -21.66 17.98 -25.78
N GLY A 503 -21.97 16.75 -26.20
CA GLY A 503 -23.16 16.43 -26.97
C GLY A 503 -24.43 16.54 -26.13
N ALA A 504 -25.00 17.74 -26.04
CA ALA A 504 -26.38 18.10 -25.66
C ALA A 504 -27.22 17.08 -24.81
N GLU A 505 -27.59 17.49 -23.57
CA GLU A 505 -28.98 17.45 -23.02
C GLU A 505 -29.12 17.18 -21.49
N ASN A 506 -28.07 16.88 -20.70
CA ASN A 506 -28.29 16.65 -19.25
C ASN A 506 -27.17 17.11 -18.28
N PRO A 507 -27.25 18.35 -17.74
CA PRO A 507 -26.26 18.92 -16.81
C PRO A 507 -26.12 18.19 -15.45
N SER A 508 -27.12 17.43 -15.02
CA SER A 508 -27.09 16.73 -13.72
C SER A 508 -26.32 15.41 -13.76
N LEU A 509 -26.32 14.72 -14.92
CA LEU A 509 -25.47 13.54 -15.11
C LEU A 509 -23.99 13.92 -15.12
N SER A 510 -23.64 15.08 -15.68
CA SER A 510 -22.24 15.51 -15.76
C SER A 510 -21.62 15.69 -14.36
N ASN A 511 -22.32 16.33 -13.41
CA ASN A 511 -21.79 16.55 -12.05
C ASN A 511 -21.59 15.24 -11.25
N THR A 512 -22.52 14.29 -11.35
CA THR A 512 -22.39 12.98 -10.66
C THR A 512 -21.21 12.19 -11.21
N LEU A 513 -21.03 12.18 -12.53
CA LEU A 513 -19.88 11.51 -13.16
C LEU A 513 -18.56 12.27 -12.96
N ARG A 514 -18.59 13.60 -12.85
CA ARG A 514 -17.41 14.40 -12.47
C ARG A 514 -16.93 14.05 -11.06
N LEU A 515 -17.85 13.73 -10.16
CA LEU A 515 -17.55 13.24 -8.81
C LEU A 515 -17.06 11.79 -8.81
N ILE A 516 -17.55 10.95 -9.71
CA ILE A 516 -17.02 9.58 -9.91
C ILE A 516 -15.59 9.64 -10.47
N LEU A 517 -15.34 10.48 -11.48
CA LEU A 517 -14.00 10.72 -12.02
C LEU A 517 -13.08 11.32 -10.97
N LEU A 518 -13.51 12.35 -10.23
CA LEU A 518 -12.74 12.88 -9.09
C LEU A 518 -12.42 11.79 -8.06
N ARG A 519 -13.32 10.83 -7.87
CA ARG A 519 -13.11 9.71 -6.94
C ARG A 519 -12.15 8.66 -7.49
N ILE A 520 -12.09 8.49 -8.81
CA ILE A 520 -11.19 7.56 -9.50
C ILE A 520 -9.80 8.19 -9.68
N THR A 521 -9.72 9.38 -10.28
CA THR A 521 -8.45 10.02 -10.65
C THR A 521 -7.88 10.93 -9.56
N GLY A 522 -8.65 11.24 -8.51
CA GLY A 522 -8.23 12.18 -7.45
C GLY A 522 -8.20 13.65 -7.89
N LYS A 523 -8.46 13.96 -9.16
CA LYS A 523 -8.38 15.32 -9.74
C LYS A 523 -9.58 15.59 -10.65
N LEU A 524 -10.13 16.81 -10.60
CA LEU A 524 -11.16 17.22 -11.54
C LEU A 524 -10.55 17.42 -12.94
N PRO A 525 -11.19 16.95 -14.01
CA PRO A 525 -10.69 17.18 -15.37
C PRO A 525 -10.60 18.69 -15.66
N ALA A 526 -9.51 19.09 -16.32
CA ALA A 526 -9.24 20.46 -16.72
C ALA A 526 -10.36 21.00 -17.65
N PRO A 527 -10.59 22.33 -17.75
CA PRO A 527 -11.71 22.87 -18.54
C PRO A 527 -11.61 22.65 -20.06
N GLN A 528 -10.43 22.29 -20.56
CA GLN A 528 -10.17 21.84 -21.93
C GLN A 528 -9.29 20.60 -21.79
N GLY A 529 -9.78 19.43 -22.18
CA GLY A 529 -9.03 18.18 -22.15
C GLY A 529 -7.78 18.22 -23.02
N ILE A 530 -6.85 17.31 -22.77
CA ILE A 530 -5.68 17.12 -23.62
C ILE A 530 -6.13 16.30 -24.83
N THR A 531 -5.82 16.80 -26.02
CA THR A 531 -6.19 16.07 -27.24
C THR A 531 -5.36 14.80 -27.36
N GLU A 532 -5.84 13.83 -28.13
CA GLU A 532 -5.09 12.61 -28.36
C GLU A 532 -3.75 12.90 -29.08
N GLU A 533 -3.77 13.78 -30.07
CA GLU A 533 -2.56 14.24 -30.77
C GLU A 533 -1.55 14.85 -29.80
N GLU A 534 -2.01 15.73 -28.89
CA GLU A 534 -1.18 16.32 -27.85
C GLU A 534 -0.67 15.27 -26.85
N THR A 535 -1.49 14.27 -26.50
CA THR A 535 -1.11 13.17 -25.59
C THR A 535 0.12 12.43 -26.14
N PHE A 536 0.05 11.98 -27.39
CA PHE A 536 1.14 11.22 -27.99
C PHE A 536 2.35 12.10 -28.35
N ALA A 537 2.14 13.37 -28.71
CA ALA A 537 3.25 14.33 -28.87
C ALA A 537 4.00 14.57 -27.55
N ASN A 538 3.27 14.71 -26.42
CA ASN A 538 3.88 14.86 -25.10
C ASN A 538 4.65 13.59 -24.69
N LEU A 539 4.13 12.40 -24.99
CA LEU A 539 4.83 11.14 -24.71
C LEU A 539 6.17 11.07 -25.46
N ILE A 540 6.18 11.42 -26.74
CA ILE A 540 7.40 11.48 -27.56
C ILE A 540 8.40 12.47 -26.94
N GLU A 541 7.98 13.69 -26.62
CA GLU A 541 8.87 14.69 -26.00
C GLU A 541 9.45 14.22 -24.66
N ILE A 542 8.63 13.60 -23.81
CA ILE A 542 9.07 13.04 -22.53
C ILE A 542 10.14 11.97 -22.76
N ILE A 543 9.91 11.05 -23.69
CA ILE A 543 10.82 9.96 -24.02
C ILE A 543 12.14 10.49 -24.57
N GLU A 544 12.10 11.40 -25.54
CA GLU A 544 13.31 12.01 -26.12
C GLU A 544 14.13 12.71 -25.05
N ARG A 545 13.50 13.45 -24.13
CA ARG A 545 14.20 14.11 -23.01
C ARG A 545 14.82 13.13 -22.02
N ILE A 546 14.24 11.94 -21.85
CA ILE A 546 14.82 10.86 -21.04
C ILE A 546 16.02 10.26 -21.77
N GLN A 547 15.89 10.00 -23.07
CA GLN A 547 16.94 9.43 -23.91
C GLN A 547 18.14 10.38 -24.07
N ASP A 548 17.91 11.69 -24.11
CA ASP A 548 18.96 12.73 -24.08
C ASP A 548 19.83 12.65 -22.82
N ARG A 549 19.35 11.98 -21.75
CA ARG A 549 20.13 11.67 -20.54
C ARG A 549 20.81 10.31 -20.56
N GLY A 550 20.79 9.62 -21.70
CA GLY A 550 21.46 8.32 -21.87
C GLY A 550 20.66 7.13 -21.33
N ALA A 551 19.39 7.32 -20.98
CA ALA A 551 18.54 6.25 -20.46
C ALA A 551 17.79 5.52 -21.58
N ILE A 552 17.56 4.22 -21.40
CA ILE A 552 16.64 3.43 -22.22
C ILE A 552 15.21 3.72 -21.76
N THR A 553 14.26 3.70 -22.68
CA THR A 553 12.83 3.89 -22.40
C THR A 553 12.03 2.63 -22.73
N ILE A 554 11.10 2.29 -21.84
CA ILE A 554 10.11 1.23 -22.04
C ILE A 554 8.72 1.88 -22.02
N VAL A 555 8.04 1.88 -23.16
CA VAL A 555 6.68 2.42 -23.30
C VAL A 555 5.66 1.34 -22.95
N VAL A 556 4.75 1.65 -22.04
CA VAL A 556 3.69 0.73 -21.64
C VAL A 556 2.37 1.14 -22.29
N GLY A 557 1.87 0.30 -23.19
CA GLY A 557 0.58 0.50 -23.84
C GLY A 557 -0.58 -0.09 -23.04
N PHE A 558 -1.77 0.45 -23.28
CA PHE A 558 -3.04 -0.17 -22.89
C PHE A 558 -4.04 -0.05 -24.05
N SER A 559 -5.00 -0.99 -24.09
CA SER A 559 -6.12 -0.92 -25.03
C SER A 559 -7.32 -0.26 -24.34
N GLY A 560 -8.05 0.60 -25.07
CA GLY A 560 -9.31 1.20 -24.61
C GLY A 560 -10.48 0.20 -24.50
N GLY A 561 -10.22 -1.09 -24.66
CA GLY A 561 -11.26 -2.12 -24.72
C GLY A 561 -12.12 -1.97 -25.98
N ILE A 562 -13.43 -2.05 -25.83
CA ILE A 562 -14.42 -2.09 -26.93
C ILE A 562 -14.58 -0.74 -27.67
N PHE A 563 -13.95 0.33 -27.18
CA PHE A 563 -14.24 1.71 -27.61
C PHE A 563 -13.17 2.36 -28.49
N ASP A 564 -11.94 1.86 -28.51
CA ASP A 564 -10.87 2.36 -29.40
C ASP A 564 -9.74 1.34 -29.57
N ASN A 565 -9.81 0.62 -30.69
CA ASN A 565 -8.80 -0.38 -31.08
C ASN A 565 -7.50 0.26 -31.57
N ASP A 566 -7.46 1.58 -31.82
CA ASP A 566 -6.29 2.26 -32.38
C ASP A 566 -5.34 2.78 -31.30
N LEU A 567 -5.74 2.81 -30.02
CA LEU A 567 -4.88 3.30 -28.92
C LEU A 567 -3.63 2.47 -28.74
N GLU A 568 -3.75 1.13 -28.78
CA GLU A 568 -2.61 0.24 -28.63
C GLU A 568 -1.60 0.44 -29.77
N GLU A 569 -2.09 0.62 -30.99
CA GLU A 569 -1.26 0.91 -32.16
C GLU A 569 -0.55 2.28 -32.03
N LYS A 570 -1.20 3.30 -31.45
CA LYS A 570 -0.57 4.61 -31.23
C LYS A 570 0.55 4.57 -30.18
N TYR A 571 0.37 3.84 -29.07
CA TYR A 571 1.48 3.62 -28.11
C TYR A 571 2.64 2.86 -28.77
N LYS A 572 2.32 1.85 -29.59
CA LYS A 572 3.34 1.15 -30.36
C LYS A 572 4.07 2.10 -31.32
N GLN A 573 3.35 2.97 -32.02
CA GLN A 573 3.95 3.98 -32.90
C GLN A 573 4.86 4.94 -32.15
N VAL A 574 4.50 5.37 -30.93
CA VAL A 574 5.40 6.16 -30.08
C VAL A 574 6.68 5.38 -29.76
N ALA A 575 6.57 4.10 -29.39
CA ALA A 575 7.73 3.27 -29.11
C ALA A 575 8.62 3.09 -30.35
N ASP A 576 8.03 2.81 -31.52
CA ASP A 576 8.74 2.65 -32.79
C ASP A 576 9.43 3.95 -33.21
N GLN A 577 8.76 5.10 -33.10
CA GLN A 577 9.30 6.42 -33.48
C GLN A 577 10.46 6.86 -32.59
N THR A 578 10.42 6.47 -31.33
CA THR A 578 11.46 6.81 -30.34
C THR A 578 12.48 5.70 -30.16
N ASN A 579 12.40 4.61 -30.93
CA ASN A 579 13.25 3.42 -30.75
C ASN A 579 13.28 2.94 -29.28
N SER A 580 12.12 2.95 -28.63
CA SER A 580 11.91 2.47 -27.27
C SER A 580 11.44 1.02 -27.27
N LEU A 581 11.66 0.33 -26.15
CA LEU A 581 11.02 -0.97 -25.90
C LEU A 581 9.52 -0.77 -25.66
N TYR A 582 8.71 -1.81 -25.95
CA TYR A 582 7.26 -1.73 -25.87
C TYR A 582 6.65 -2.89 -25.07
N VAL A 583 5.82 -2.56 -24.09
CA VAL A 583 4.97 -3.53 -23.36
C VAL A 583 3.55 -3.42 -23.92
N PRO A 584 3.06 -4.43 -24.67
CA PRO A 584 1.71 -4.39 -25.24
C PRO A 584 0.65 -4.62 -24.16
N ASN A 585 -0.39 -3.80 -24.20
CA ASN A 585 -1.63 -3.92 -23.42
C ASN A 585 -1.44 -4.47 -21.99
N ALA A 586 -0.76 -3.71 -21.15
CA ALA A 586 -0.37 -4.16 -19.81
C ALA A 586 -1.57 -4.55 -18.92
N LEU A 587 -2.78 -4.07 -19.20
CA LEU A 587 -4.02 -4.37 -18.47
C LEU A 587 -4.91 -5.44 -19.11
N LYS A 588 -4.50 -6.05 -20.23
CA LYS A 588 -5.24 -7.14 -20.88
C LYS A 588 -5.63 -8.21 -19.85
N ASP A 589 -6.82 -8.80 -19.92
CA ASP A 589 -7.27 -9.85 -18.98
C ASP A 589 -7.27 -9.47 -17.48
N VAL A 590 -6.95 -8.23 -17.13
CA VAL A 590 -7.02 -7.68 -15.76
C VAL A 590 -8.20 -6.72 -15.68
N ILE A 591 -8.23 -5.74 -16.58
CA ILE A 591 -9.31 -4.76 -16.65
C ILE A 591 -10.66 -5.45 -16.91
N GLY A 592 -11.69 -5.03 -16.18
CA GLY A 592 -13.03 -5.63 -16.27
C GLY A 592 -13.22 -6.94 -15.51
N ARG A 593 -12.19 -7.51 -14.88
CA ARG A 593 -12.31 -8.69 -14.01
C ARG A 593 -12.39 -8.25 -12.54
N PRO A 594 -13.57 -8.30 -11.89
CA PRO A 594 -13.75 -7.76 -10.54
C PRO A 594 -12.77 -8.33 -9.49
N THR A 595 -12.40 -9.60 -9.63
CA THR A 595 -11.46 -10.29 -8.72
C THR A 595 -10.01 -9.79 -8.84
N LEU A 596 -9.67 -9.09 -9.92
CA LEU A 596 -8.33 -8.55 -10.19
C LEU A 596 -8.28 -7.02 -10.06
N MET A 597 -9.41 -6.39 -9.78
CA MET A 597 -9.57 -4.94 -9.72
C MET A 597 -9.94 -4.50 -8.30
N SER A 598 -9.56 -3.27 -7.96
CA SER A 598 -9.94 -2.60 -6.70
C SER A 598 -11.09 -1.62 -6.91
N ASP A 599 -11.17 -1.06 -8.12
CA ASP A 599 -12.27 -0.25 -8.64
C ASP A 599 -12.39 -0.46 -10.17
N LEU A 600 -13.04 0.44 -10.89
CA LEU A 600 -13.26 0.27 -12.34
C LEU A 600 -12.00 0.50 -13.20
N VAL A 601 -10.92 1.05 -12.63
CA VAL A 601 -9.71 1.48 -13.36
C VAL A 601 -8.44 0.85 -12.76
N HIS A 602 -8.36 0.73 -11.45
CA HIS A 602 -7.16 0.31 -10.73
C HIS A 602 -7.18 -1.18 -10.42
N PRO A 603 -6.15 -1.94 -10.85
CA PRO A 603 -5.94 -3.30 -10.38
C PRO A 603 -5.83 -3.39 -8.85
N ASN A 604 -6.19 -4.53 -8.30
CA ASN A 604 -5.82 -4.87 -6.93
C ASN A 604 -4.42 -5.52 -6.90
N SER A 605 -3.93 -5.91 -5.72
CA SER A 605 -2.61 -6.53 -5.57
C SER A 605 -2.38 -7.74 -6.49
N THR A 606 -3.39 -8.57 -6.74
CA THR A 606 -3.28 -9.73 -7.65
C THR A 606 -3.22 -9.28 -9.10
N GLY A 607 -4.07 -8.33 -9.50
CA GLY A 607 -4.07 -7.77 -10.86
C GLY A 607 -2.73 -7.11 -11.21
N TYR A 608 -2.15 -6.33 -10.29
CA TYR A 608 -0.82 -5.75 -10.47
C TYR A 608 0.30 -6.80 -10.55
N GLY A 609 0.13 -7.98 -9.96
CA GLY A 609 1.08 -9.08 -10.11
C GLY A 609 1.17 -9.55 -11.56
N ILE A 610 0.03 -9.68 -12.23
CA ILE A 610 -0.07 -10.03 -13.65
C ILE A 610 0.55 -8.93 -14.53
N VAL A 611 0.29 -7.66 -14.20
CA VAL A 611 0.89 -6.51 -14.89
C VAL A 611 2.43 -6.57 -14.78
N ALA A 612 2.95 -6.83 -13.59
CA ALA A 612 4.39 -6.96 -13.37
C ALA A 612 4.98 -8.13 -14.17
N ASP A 613 4.31 -9.30 -14.20
CA ASP A 613 4.77 -10.48 -14.95
C ASP A 613 4.95 -10.20 -16.45
N ARG A 614 4.14 -9.32 -17.04
CA ARG A 614 4.29 -8.91 -18.45
C ARG A 614 5.52 -8.07 -18.72
N MET A 615 6.01 -7.34 -17.72
CA MET A 615 7.16 -6.47 -17.83
C MET A 615 8.49 -7.18 -17.52
N VAL A 616 8.43 -8.31 -16.80
CA VAL A 616 9.62 -9.07 -16.40
C VAL A 616 10.51 -9.45 -17.59
N PRO A 617 10.03 -10.07 -18.68
CA PRO A 617 10.91 -10.52 -19.76
C PRO A 617 11.64 -9.36 -20.44
N ILE A 618 10.93 -8.24 -20.67
CA ILE A 618 11.49 -7.05 -21.33
C ILE A 618 12.56 -6.43 -20.43
N LEU A 619 12.24 -6.20 -19.16
CA LEU A 619 13.16 -5.53 -18.25
C LEU A 619 14.37 -6.41 -17.89
N SER A 620 14.19 -7.72 -17.72
CA SER A 620 15.29 -8.67 -17.50
C SER A 620 16.22 -8.84 -18.70
N CYS A 621 15.72 -8.64 -19.92
CA CYS A 621 16.58 -8.64 -21.12
C CYS A 621 17.28 -7.29 -21.35
N THR A 622 16.77 -6.22 -20.74
CA THR A 622 17.33 -4.88 -20.87
C THR A 622 18.48 -4.64 -19.91
N LEU A 623 18.36 -5.14 -18.68
CA LEU A 623 19.34 -5.04 -17.58
C LEU A 623 20.40 -6.14 -17.66
#